data_AF-X6FQ64-F1
#
_entry.id   AF-X6FQ64-F1
#
_cell.length_a   1.000
_cell.length_b   1.000
_cell.length_c   1.000
_cell.angle_alpha   90.00
_cell.angle_beta   90.00
_cell.angle_gamma   90.00
#
_symmetry.space_group_name_H-M   'P 1'
#
loop_
_entity.id
_entity.type
_entity.pdbx_description
1 polymer ?
#
loop_
_entity_poly.entity_id
_entity_poly.type
_entity_poly.pdbx_seq_one_letter_code
_entity_poly.pdbx_strand_id
1 'polypeptide(L)'
;MAPLGEALRCSVPESARRSLPSASVTYYEDALDALIDDASLSQVVDDVLDWIRANSIYHGTRLTDEEARLLKRDGLRPLSIGDRIGWLRSTFPDLRDTLTEAVVTAAMHKGQLRHRENQVHAAISRAEMLRGDYLFEGSEFDRRLLQFGGHPELVNVLRSRGESRLVRLVIPGDEALDGCTRSFRSIGCAPKMGTRTLSENCFERGLGKFTGRASEASGWMPA
;
A
#
# COMPACT_ATOMS: atom_id res chain seq x y z
N MET A 1 7.06 6.69 20.97
CA MET A 1 7.49 7.19 19.65
C MET A 1 6.74 8.47 19.38
N ALA A 2 7.42 9.50 18.88
CA ALA A 2 6.77 10.76 18.51
C ALA A 2 5.92 10.55 17.24
N PRO A 3 4.70 11.09 17.17
CA PRO A 3 3.92 11.14 15.93
C PRO A 3 4.74 11.77 14.79
N LEU A 4 4.53 11.33 13.55
CA LEU A 4 5.27 11.84 12.39
C LEU A 4 5.26 13.38 12.31
N GLY A 5 4.12 14.02 12.58
CA GLY A 5 4.02 15.49 12.58
C GLY A 5 4.88 16.19 13.64
N GLU A 6 5.18 15.52 14.75
CA GLU A 6 6.10 16.05 15.77
C GLU A 6 7.56 15.85 15.33
N ALA A 7 7.87 14.70 14.72
CA ALA A 7 9.21 14.42 14.19
C ALA A 7 9.62 15.38 13.06
N LEU A 8 8.68 15.77 12.19
CA LEU A 8 8.94 16.68 11.07
C LEU A 8 8.88 18.16 11.44
N ARG A 9 8.53 18.51 12.69
CA ARG A 9 8.23 19.89 13.09
C ARG A 9 9.41 20.84 12.89
N CYS A 10 10.63 20.35 13.07
CA CYS A 10 11.87 21.12 12.91
C CYS A 10 12.34 21.17 11.44
N SER A 11 11.90 20.21 10.63
CA SER A 11 12.32 20.01 9.24
C SER A 11 11.46 20.79 8.26
N VAL A 12 10.19 21.00 8.59
CA VAL A 12 9.31 21.86 7.79
C VAL A 12 9.69 23.33 8.04
N PRO A 13 10.11 24.07 7.00
CA PRO A 13 10.48 25.47 7.12
C PRO A 13 9.40 26.33 7.75
N GLU A 14 9.81 27.45 8.34
CA GLU A 14 8.84 28.43 8.80
C GLU A 14 8.10 29.11 7.64
N SER A 15 8.73 29.27 6.47
CA SER A 15 8.10 29.72 5.22
C SER A 15 6.93 28.82 4.82
N ALA A 16 7.15 27.51 4.72
CA ALA A 16 6.13 26.51 4.39
C ALA A 16 5.01 26.44 5.46
N ARG A 17 5.37 26.55 6.75
CA ARG A 17 4.37 26.58 7.85
C ARG A 17 3.50 27.83 7.82
N ARG A 18 4.03 28.96 7.36
CA ARG A 18 3.30 30.23 7.24
C ARG A 18 2.49 30.31 5.95
N SER A 19 2.95 29.67 4.86
CA SER A 19 2.26 29.64 3.58
C SER A 19 1.05 28.69 3.59
N LEU A 20 1.04 27.70 4.48
CA LEU A 20 -0.10 26.82 4.71
C LEU A 20 -1.08 27.46 5.70
N PRO A 21 -2.24 27.96 5.26
CA PRO A 21 -3.23 28.49 6.19
C PRO A 21 -3.74 27.30 7.01
N SER A 22 -3.60 27.39 8.33
CA SER A 22 -3.98 26.34 9.28
C SER A 22 -5.46 25.92 9.22
N ALA A 23 -6.28 26.58 8.40
CA ALA A 23 -7.71 26.35 8.23
C ALA A 23 -8.14 25.93 6.81
N SER A 24 -7.26 25.89 5.79
CA SER A 24 -7.72 25.79 4.38
C SER A 24 -7.02 24.79 3.47
N VAL A 25 -6.17 23.90 4.00
CA VAL A 25 -5.61 22.80 3.18
C VAL A 25 -6.75 21.81 2.90
N THR A 26 -7.45 22.03 1.79
CA THR A 26 -8.55 21.17 1.35
C THR A 26 -8.00 19.91 0.71
N TYR A 27 -6.83 20.03 0.05
CA TYR A 27 -6.12 18.96 -0.62
C TYR A 27 -4.69 18.90 -0.08
N TYR A 28 -4.19 17.70 0.22
CA TYR A 28 -2.83 17.52 0.75
C TYR A 28 -1.75 17.92 -0.27
N GLU A 29 -2.12 17.98 -1.55
CA GLU A 29 -1.32 18.50 -2.65
C GLU A 29 -0.93 19.97 -2.44
N ASP A 30 -1.82 20.79 -1.90
CA ASP A 30 -1.52 22.21 -1.60
C ASP A 30 -0.42 22.32 -0.51
N ALA A 31 -0.39 21.35 0.41
CA ALA A 31 0.67 21.25 1.41
C ALA A 31 1.99 20.77 0.85
N LEU A 32 1.96 19.93 -0.20
CA LEU A 32 3.16 19.47 -0.89
C LEU A 32 3.75 20.58 -1.77
N ASP A 33 2.94 21.35 -2.48
CA ASP A 33 3.41 22.46 -3.32
C ASP A 33 4.14 23.52 -2.49
N ALA A 34 3.60 23.85 -1.31
CA ALA A 34 4.26 24.75 -0.35
C ALA A 34 5.61 24.24 0.18
N LEU A 35 5.86 22.92 0.13
CA LEU A 35 7.12 22.27 0.49
C LEU A 35 8.08 22.18 -0.70
N ILE A 36 7.58 22.00 -1.92
CA ILE A 36 8.38 21.86 -3.16
C ILE A 36 9.08 23.17 -3.52
N ASP A 37 8.43 24.31 -3.28
CA ASP A 37 9.00 25.63 -3.56
C ASP A 37 10.12 26.05 -2.59
N ASP A 38 10.45 25.19 -1.62
CA ASP A 38 11.47 25.43 -0.59
C ASP A 38 12.61 24.40 -0.68
N ALA A 39 13.86 24.86 -0.53
CA ALA A 39 15.07 24.03 -0.62
C ALA A 39 15.16 22.93 0.47
N SER A 40 14.26 22.95 1.46
CA SER A 40 14.13 21.97 2.54
C SER A 40 13.45 20.66 2.17
N LEU A 41 12.85 20.53 0.98
CA LEU A 41 12.14 19.29 0.59
C LEU A 41 13.00 18.04 0.79
N SER A 42 14.28 18.12 0.45
CA SER A 42 15.22 17.00 0.62
C SER A 42 15.38 16.61 2.09
N GLN A 43 15.48 17.60 3.00
CA GLN A 43 15.58 17.36 4.44
C GLN A 43 14.28 16.75 5.00
N VAL A 44 13.12 17.27 4.57
CA VAL A 44 11.81 16.71 4.97
C VAL A 44 11.66 15.26 4.50
N VAL A 45 12.11 14.95 3.28
CA VAL A 45 12.14 13.58 2.76
C VAL A 45 13.03 12.71 3.65
N ASP A 46 14.28 13.11 3.91
CA ASP A 46 15.21 12.34 4.74
C ASP A 46 14.65 12.08 6.15
N ASP A 47 14.02 13.08 6.77
CA ASP A 47 13.42 12.93 8.10
C ASP A 47 12.18 12.04 8.10
N VAL A 48 11.35 12.08 7.04
CA VAL A 48 10.25 11.12 6.84
C VAL A 48 10.81 9.71 6.71
N LEU A 49 11.86 9.55 5.92
CA LEU A 49 12.49 8.28 5.65
C LEU A 49 13.10 7.68 6.92
N ASP A 50 13.86 8.45 7.68
CA ASP A 50 14.42 8.03 8.98
C ASP A 50 13.32 7.73 10.01
N TRP A 51 12.23 8.50 10.02
CA TRP A 51 11.07 8.16 10.81
C TRP A 51 10.51 6.80 10.37
N ILE A 52 10.31 6.55 9.08
CA ILE A 52 9.80 5.26 8.59
C ILE A 52 10.73 4.12 9.00
N ARG A 53 12.06 4.29 8.90
CA ARG A 53 13.04 3.29 9.34
C ARG A 53 12.91 2.93 10.82
N ALA A 54 12.61 3.91 11.65
CA ALA A 54 12.50 3.76 13.11
C ALA A 54 11.11 3.31 13.58
N ASN A 55 10.11 3.28 12.69
CA ASN A 55 8.72 3.09 13.06
C ASN A 55 8.09 1.90 12.34
N SER A 56 6.90 1.51 12.79
CA SER A 56 6.13 0.44 12.17
C SER A 56 5.10 0.98 11.20
N ILE A 57 4.80 0.21 10.16
CA ILE A 57 3.68 0.46 9.26
C ILE A 57 2.56 -0.54 9.52
N TYR A 58 1.38 -0.28 8.95
CA TYR A 58 0.15 -0.98 9.28
C TYR A 58 -0.54 -1.50 8.03
N HIS A 59 -0.97 -2.75 8.07
CA HIS A 59 -1.81 -3.35 7.03
C HIS A 59 -3.15 -3.74 7.63
N GLY A 60 -4.24 -3.18 7.09
CA GLY A 60 -5.60 -3.56 7.44
C GLY A 60 -6.09 -4.70 6.54
N THR A 61 -6.64 -5.75 7.14
CA THR A 61 -7.25 -6.84 6.38
C THR A 61 -8.25 -7.61 7.23
N ARG A 62 -8.91 -8.61 6.64
CA ARG A 62 -9.74 -9.57 7.35
C ARG A 62 -9.07 -10.93 7.34
N LEU A 63 -8.92 -11.54 8.51
CA LEU A 63 -8.28 -12.84 8.67
C LEU A 63 -9.11 -13.72 9.58
N THR A 64 -9.17 -15.00 9.24
CA THR A 64 -9.54 -16.06 10.20
C THR A 64 -8.44 -16.23 11.26
N ASP A 65 -8.75 -16.91 12.36
CA ASP A 65 -7.74 -17.21 13.38
C ASP A 65 -6.56 -18.02 12.86
N GLU A 66 -6.82 -18.94 11.92
CA GLU A 66 -5.76 -19.74 11.31
C GLU A 66 -4.86 -18.89 10.40
N GLU A 67 -5.44 -18.05 9.55
CA GLU A 67 -4.66 -17.12 8.72
C GLU A 67 -3.84 -16.15 9.57
N ALA A 68 -4.38 -15.68 10.69
CA ALA A 68 -3.63 -14.83 11.63
C ALA A 68 -2.47 -15.58 12.29
N ARG A 69 -2.62 -16.88 12.60
CA ARG A 69 -1.52 -17.72 13.09
C ARG A 69 -0.44 -17.92 12.03
N LEU A 70 -0.85 -18.23 10.79
CA LEU A 70 0.07 -18.39 9.66
C LEU A 70 0.83 -17.09 9.38
N LEU A 71 0.15 -15.94 9.40
CA LEU A 71 0.79 -14.63 9.20
C LEU A 71 1.82 -14.32 10.30
N LYS A 72 1.56 -14.70 11.55
CA LYS A 72 2.54 -14.52 12.64
C LYS A 72 3.77 -15.39 12.45
N ARG A 73 3.61 -16.60 11.92
CA ARG A 73 4.70 -17.56 11.69
C ARG A 73 5.53 -17.22 10.45
N ASP A 74 4.84 -16.93 9.35
CA ASP A 74 5.43 -16.86 8.00
C ASP A 74 5.64 -15.42 7.53
N GLY A 75 5.15 -14.42 8.29
CA GLY A 75 5.12 -13.04 7.87
C GLY A 75 4.06 -12.75 6.80
N LEU A 76 3.99 -11.48 6.39
CA LEU A 76 3.13 -11.05 5.30
C LEU A 76 3.86 -11.25 3.97
N ARG A 77 3.23 -11.94 3.03
CA ARG A 77 3.79 -12.18 1.69
C ARG A 77 3.34 -11.09 0.70
N PRO A 78 4.16 -10.75 -0.30
CA PRO A 78 3.72 -9.94 -1.42
C PRO A 78 2.52 -10.57 -2.14
N LEU A 79 1.65 -9.74 -2.70
CA LEU A 79 0.51 -10.21 -3.48
C LEU A 79 0.98 -11.03 -4.69
N SER A 80 0.54 -12.27 -4.80
CA SER A 80 0.57 -13.07 -6.03
C SER A 80 -0.86 -13.16 -6.56
N ILE A 81 -1.08 -12.60 -7.74
CA ILE A 81 -2.39 -12.61 -8.42
C ILE A 81 -2.86 -14.05 -8.63
N GLY A 82 -1.96 -14.93 -9.10
CA GLY A 82 -2.27 -16.35 -9.35
C GLY A 82 -2.73 -17.07 -8.08
N ASP A 83 -1.95 -16.95 -7.00
CA ASP A 83 -2.30 -17.54 -5.71
C ASP A 83 -3.61 -16.98 -5.18
N ARG A 84 -3.84 -15.66 -5.37
CA ARG A 84 -5.05 -15.02 -4.88
C ARG A 84 -6.30 -15.47 -5.62
N ILE A 85 -6.23 -15.63 -6.94
CA ILE A 85 -7.34 -16.17 -7.74
C ILE A 85 -7.62 -17.62 -7.35
N GLY A 86 -6.58 -18.45 -7.22
CA GLY A 86 -6.73 -19.83 -6.77
C GLY A 86 -7.38 -19.93 -5.38
N TRP A 87 -6.96 -19.07 -4.47
CA TRP A 87 -7.57 -18.94 -3.14
C TRP A 87 -9.03 -18.49 -3.20
N LEU A 88 -9.38 -17.51 -4.04
CA LEU A 88 -10.76 -17.02 -4.17
C LEU A 88 -11.70 -18.12 -4.68
N ARG A 89 -11.30 -18.84 -5.75
CA ARG A 89 -12.09 -19.95 -6.34
C ARG A 89 -12.24 -21.15 -5.41
N SER A 90 -11.25 -21.41 -4.55
CA SER A 90 -11.31 -22.51 -3.58
C SER A 90 -12.11 -22.16 -2.34
N THR A 91 -12.01 -20.90 -1.89
CA THR A 91 -12.69 -20.41 -0.71
C THR A 91 -14.18 -20.18 -0.95
N PHE A 92 -14.54 -19.64 -2.11
CA PHE A 92 -15.91 -19.24 -2.43
C PHE A 92 -16.39 -20.03 -3.66
N PRO A 93 -17.18 -21.11 -3.47
CA PRO A 93 -17.64 -21.95 -4.56
C PRO A 93 -18.32 -21.18 -5.70
N ASP A 94 -19.10 -20.15 -5.36
CA ASP A 94 -19.80 -19.28 -6.31
C ASP A 94 -18.83 -18.56 -7.28
N LEU A 95 -17.56 -18.39 -6.90
CA LEU A 95 -16.53 -17.78 -7.74
C LEU A 95 -15.85 -18.77 -8.68
N ARG A 96 -16.03 -20.08 -8.51
CA ARG A 96 -15.29 -21.09 -9.30
C ARG A 96 -15.62 -21.00 -10.79
N ASP A 97 -16.90 -20.96 -11.11
CA ASP A 97 -17.39 -20.94 -12.50
C ASP A 97 -17.53 -19.52 -13.04
N THR A 98 -17.59 -18.54 -12.13
CA THR A 98 -17.83 -17.13 -12.41
C THR A 98 -16.53 -16.38 -12.72
N LEU A 99 -15.50 -16.59 -11.90
CA LEU A 99 -14.20 -15.92 -12.02
C LEU A 99 -13.33 -16.68 -13.03
N THR A 100 -13.76 -16.79 -14.28
CA THR A 100 -13.01 -17.46 -15.36
C THR A 100 -11.72 -16.70 -15.73
N GLU A 101 -10.79 -17.33 -16.43
CA GLU A 101 -9.55 -16.66 -16.90
C GLU A 101 -9.83 -15.43 -17.78
N ALA A 102 -10.87 -15.49 -18.61
CA ALA A 102 -11.29 -14.36 -19.43
C ALA A 102 -11.76 -13.18 -18.57
N VAL A 103 -12.57 -13.46 -17.54
CA VAL A 103 -13.06 -12.46 -16.57
C VAL A 103 -11.90 -11.85 -15.79
N VAL A 104 -11.00 -12.69 -15.26
CA VAL A 104 -9.80 -12.24 -14.55
C VAL A 104 -8.96 -11.33 -15.44
N THR A 105 -8.68 -11.73 -16.68
CA THR A 105 -7.85 -10.95 -17.61
C THR A 105 -8.49 -9.60 -17.93
N ALA A 106 -9.80 -9.58 -18.19
CA ALA A 106 -10.54 -8.36 -18.42
C ALA A 106 -10.52 -7.44 -17.18
N ALA A 107 -10.72 -8.00 -15.99
CA ALA A 107 -10.66 -7.27 -14.73
C ALA A 107 -9.26 -6.71 -14.43
N MET A 108 -8.20 -7.48 -14.70
CA MET A 108 -6.80 -7.05 -14.58
C MET A 108 -6.51 -5.86 -15.47
N HIS A 109 -7.00 -5.87 -16.70
CA HIS A 109 -6.83 -4.77 -17.65
C HIS A 109 -7.63 -3.54 -17.22
N LYS A 110 -8.93 -3.70 -16.97
CA LYS A 110 -9.85 -2.61 -16.64
C LYS A 110 -9.50 -1.92 -15.32
N GLY A 111 -9.12 -2.71 -14.31
CA GLY A 111 -8.74 -2.21 -12.99
C GLY A 111 -7.26 -1.90 -12.82
N GLN A 112 -6.45 -2.08 -13.88
CA GLN A 112 -4.99 -1.92 -13.83
C GLN A 112 -4.34 -2.73 -12.68
N LEU A 113 -4.94 -3.88 -12.33
CA LEU A 113 -4.60 -4.61 -11.11
C LEU A 113 -3.26 -5.36 -11.20
N ARG A 114 -2.75 -5.57 -12.42
CA ARG A 114 -1.41 -6.14 -12.68
C ARG A 114 -0.29 -5.39 -11.96
N HIS A 115 -0.45 -4.09 -11.72
CA HIS A 115 0.56 -3.27 -11.06
C HIS A 115 0.67 -3.57 -9.56
N ARG A 116 -0.28 -4.33 -8.99
CA ARG A 116 -0.26 -4.75 -7.58
C ARG A 116 0.53 -6.04 -7.35
N GLU A 117 0.91 -6.76 -8.40
CA GLU A 117 1.70 -7.99 -8.32
C GLU A 117 3.04 -7.74 -7.62
N ASN A 118 3.42 -8.66 -6.73
CA ASN A 118 4.63 -8.57 -5.91
C ASN A 118 4.68 -7.34 -4.99
N GLN A 119 3.53 -6.82 -4.54
CA GLN A 119 3.47 -5.69 -3.61
C GLN A 119 2.75 -6.05 -2.31
N VAL A 120 3.18 -5.43 -1.23
CA VAL A 120 2.42 -5.29 0.01
C VAL A 120 1.93 -3.85 0.12
N HIS A 121 0.62 -3.65 0.31
CA HIS A 121 0.08 -2.32 0.63
C HIS A 121 -0.06 -2.16 2.12
N ALA A 122 0.58 -1.13 2.65
CA ALA A 122 0.50 -0.76 4.05
C ALA A 122 0.45 0.77 4.15
N ALA A 123 0.06 1.25 5.33
CA ALA A 123 -0.01 2.65 5.64
C ALA A 123 0.84 2.97 6.87
N ILE A 124 1.40 4.17 6.87
CA ILE A 124 2.20 4.70 7.97
C ILE A 124 1.29 5.08 9.16
N SER A 125 0.07 5.54 8.86
CA SER A 125 -0.90 5.97 9.87
C SER A 125 -1.81 4.82 10.32
N ARG A 126 -1.70 4.48 11.61
CA ARG A 126 -2.64 3.58 12.28
C ARG A 126 -4.07 4.12 12.26
N ALA A 127 -4.24 5.43 12.49
CA ALA A 127 -5.57 6.04 12.56
C ALA A 127 -6.29 5.97 11.22
N GLU A 128 -5.58 6.19 10.11
CA GLU A 128 -6.13 6.03 8.76
C GLU A 128 -6.54 4.58 8.50
N MET A 129 -5.76 3.60 8.93
CA MET A 129 -6.16 2.18 8.77
C MET A 129 -7.37 1.80 9.60
N LEU A 130 -7.54 2.39 10.78
CA LEU A 130 -8.72 2.15 11.61
C LEU A 130 -10.01 2.77 11.04
N ARG A 131 -9.87 3.83 10.23
CA ARG A 131 -11.01 4.50 9.56
C ARG A 131 -11.26 3.99 8.15
N GLY A 132 -10.28 3.33 7.54
CA GLY A 132 -10.32 2.91 6.15
C GLY A 132 -11.08 1.60 5.91
N ASP A 133 -11.54 1.46 4.67
CA ASP A 133 -12.33 0.31 4.20
C ASP A 133 -11.60 -1.03 4.31
N TYR A 134 -10.26 -1.04 4.40
CA TYR A 134 -9.46 -2.27 4.40
C TYR A 134 -9.80 -3.24 5.55
N LEU A 135 -10.13 -2.71 6.74
CA LEU A 135 -10.52 -3.54 7.88
C LEU A 135 -11.91 -4.12 7.73
N PHE A 136 -12.83 -3.39 7.11
CA PHE A 136 -14.24 -3.75 7.04
C PHE A 136 -14.57 -4.53 5.77
N GLU A 137 -14.03 -4.09 4.65
CA GLU A 137 -14.31 -4.62 3.33
C GLU A 137 -13.32 -5.69 2.86
N GLY A 138 -12.21 -5.85 3.57
CA GLY A 138 -11.16 -6.80 3.23
C GLY A 138 -10.25 -6.31 2.10
N SER A 139 -9.63 -7.26 1.39
CA SER A 139 -8.63 -7.00 0.33
C SER A 139 -9.18 -6.09 -0.76
N GLU A 140 -8.59 -4.90 -0.95
CA GLU A 140 -8.93 -4.00 -2.07
C GLU A 140 -8.76 -4.70 -3.41
N PHE A 141 -7.70 -5.50 -3.57
CA PHE A 141 -7.45 -6.25 -4.79
C PHE A 141 -8.62 -7.18 -5.12
N ASP A 142 -9.10 -7.96 -4.15
CA ASP A 142 -10.20 -8.90 -4.36
C ASP A 142 -11.49 -8.16 -4.71
N ARG A 143 -11.80 -7.08 -4.00
CA ARG A 143 -12.99 -6.26 -4.27
C ARG A 143 -12.96 -5.72 -5.69
N ARG A 144 -11.82 -5.13 -6.10
CA ARG A 144 -11.65 -4.58 -7.44
C ARG A 144 -11.71 -5.67 -8.50
N LEU A 145 -11.11 -6.83 -8.24
CA LEU A 145 -11.18 -7.98 -9.13
C LEU A 145 -12.64 -8.39 -9.38
N LEU A 146 -13.45 -8.50 -8.33
CA LEU A 146 -14.87 -8.85 -8.45
C LEU A 146 -15.68 -7.73 -9.14
N GLN A 147 -15.48 -6.47 -8.76
CA GLN A 147 -16.16 -5.33 -9.37
C GLN A 147 -15.88 -5.22 -10.87
N PHE A 148 -14.61 -5.30 -11.28
CA PHE A 148 -14.23 -5.22 -12.68
C PHE A 148 -14.48 -6.51 -13.44
N GLY A 149 -14.59 -7.64 -12.74
CA GLY A 149 -15.03 -8.92 -13.27
C GLY A 149 -16.54 -9.00 -13.51
N GLY A 150 -17.32 -7.98 -13.14
CA GLY A 150 -18.77 -7.95 -13.34
C GLY A 150 -19.58 -8.59 -12.22
N HIS A 151 -18.95 -8.81 -11.06
CA HIS A 151 -19.56 -9.47 -9.90
C HIS A 151 -19.51 -8.61 -8.62
N PRO A 152 -19.94 -7.33 -8.65
CA PRO A 152 -19.94 -6.47 -7.46
C PRO A 152 -20.81 -7.02 -6.32
N GLU A 153 -21.83 -7.81 -6.63
CA GLU A 153 -22.70 -8.48 -5.65
C GLU A 153 -21.93 -9.45 -4.76
N LEU A 154 -20.86 -10.06 -5.30
CA LEU A 154 -20.04 -11.05 -4.59
C LEU A 154 -19.00 -10.39 -3.66
N VAL A 155 -18.87 -9.06 -3.66
CA VAL A 155 -18.01 -8.33 -2.72
C VAL A 155 -18.45 -8.53 -1.27
N ASN A 156 -19.76 -8.69 -1.01
CA ASN A 156 -20.26 -8.92 0.34
C ASN A 156 -19.82 -10.28 0.91
N VAL A 157 -19.53 -11.25 0.04
CA VAL A 157 -18.99 -12.55 0.45
C VAL A 157 -17.61 -12.37 1.08
N LEU A 158 -16.79 -11.44 0.59
CA LEU A 158 -15.49 -11.12 1.17
C LEU A 158 -15.61 -10.54 2.60
N ARG A 159 -16.65 -9.73 2.85
CA ARG A 159 -16.91 -9.12 4.16
C ARG A 159 -17.30 -10.15 5.22
N SER A 160 -17.94 -11.24 4.80
CA SER A 160 -18.40 -12.30 5.71
C SER A 160 -17.26 -13.14 6.28
N ARG A 161 -16.06 -13.09 5.68
CA ARG A 161 -14.92 -13.92 6.10
C ARG A 161 -14.11 -13.26 7.21
N GLY A 162 -13.83 -14.05 8.24
CA GLY A 162 -12.87 -13.73 9.28
C GLY A 162 -13.24 -12.46 10.07
N GLU A 163 -12.27 -11.96 10.81
CA GLU A 163 -12.42 -10.74 11.61
C GLU A 163 -11.51 -9.64 11.08
N SER A 164 -11.92 -8.39 11.28
CA SER A 164 -11.08 -7.22 11.01
C SER A 164 -9.83 -7.28 11.87
N ARG A 165 -8.65 -7.31 11.25
CA ARG A 165 -7.36 -7.34 11.94
C ARG A 165 -6.42 -6.28 11.39
N LEU A 166 -5.81 -5.55 12.32
CA LEU A 166 -4.74 -4.62 12.02
C LEU A 166 -3.40 -5.32 12.26
N VAL A 167 -2.65 -5.52 11.18
CA VAL A 167 -1.31 -6.11 11.22
C VAL A 167 -0.31 -4.98 11.35
N ARG A 168 0.52 -5.02 12.40
CA ARG A 168 1.66 -4.13 12.56
C ARG A 168 2.88 -4.79 11.92
N LEU A 169 3.46 -4.13 10.93
CA LEU A 169 4.65 -4.57 10.23
C LEU A 169 5.85 -3.77 10.73
N VAL A 170 6.93 -4.48 11.03
CA VAL A 170 8.25 -3.88 11.25
C VAL A 170 9.05 -4.25 10.02
N ILE A 171 9.38 -3.25 9.21
CA ILE A 171 10.20 -3.42 8.01
C ILE A 171 11.58 -2.86 8.34
N PRO A 172 12.67 -3.58 8.07
CA PRO A 172 14.01 -3.04 8.17
C PRO A 172 14.11 -1.72 7.40
N GLY A 173 14.82 -0.75 7.97
CA GLY A 173 14.79 0.62 7.46
C GLY A 173 15.07 0.76 5.96
N ASP A 174 16.07 0.06 5.45
CA ASP A 174 16.44 0.17 4.03
C ASP A 174 15.42 -0.51 3.09
N GLU A 175 14.75 -1.58 3.53
CA GLU A 175 13.63 -2.17 2.77
C GLU A 175 12.40 -1.26 2.78
N ALA A 176 12.19 -0.55 3.90
CA ALA A 176 11.12 0.43 4.00
C ALA A 176 11.33 1.58 3.00
N LEU A 177 12.58 1.99 2.79
CA LEU A 177 12.93 3.01 1.81
C LEU A 177 12.72 2.58 0.36
N ASP A 178 13.14 1.38 0.01
CA ASP A 178 12.96 0.83 -1.34
C ASP A 178 11.47 0.72 -1.70
N GLY A 179 10.62 0.42 -0.72
CA GLY A 179 9.16 0.40 -0.88
C GLY A 179 8.51 1.78 -0.98
N CYS A 180 9.08 2.80 -0.34
CA CYS A 180 8.62 4.19 -0.42
C CYS A 180 9.03 4.86 -1.74
N THR A 181 10.30 4.72 -2.13
CA THR A 181 10.87 5.41 -3.29
C THR A 181 10.24 5.01 -4.63
N ARG A 182 9.66 3.82 -4.75
CA ARG A 182 8.88 3.41 -5.95
C ARG A 182 7.58 4.19 -6.13
N SER A 183 6.93 4.60 -5.04
CA SER A 183 5.69 5.39 -5.07
C SER A 183 5.94 6.89 -5.12
N PHE A 184 7.12 7.36 -4.70
CA PHE A 184 7.53 8.75 -4.89
C PHE A 184 8.08 9.02 -6.30
N ARG A 185 8.72 8.04 -6.96
CA ARG A 185 9.20 8.17 -8.34
C ARG A 185 8.10 8.33 -9.40
N SER A 186 6.83 8.10 -9.08
CA SER A 186 5.71 8.42 -9.98
C SER A 186 5.30 9.89 -9.98
N ILE A 187 5.90 10.75 -9.14
CA ILE A 187 5.62 12.20 -9.07
C ILE A 187 6.69 13.04 -9.80
N GLY A 188 7.77 12.44 -10.30
CA GLY A 188 8.77 13.13 -11.12
C GLY A 188 9.61 12.17 -11.97
N CYS A 189 9.64 12.40 -13.28
CA CYS A 189 10.42 11.62 -14.26
C CYS A 189 11.93 11.54 -13.94
N ALA A 190 12.44 10.31 -13.79
CA ALA A 190 13.76 9.69 -14.10
C ALA A 190 15.11 10.46 -13.92
N PRO A 191 16.21 9.75 -13.55
CA PRO A 191 16.98 9.05 -14.60
C PRO A 191 17.34 7.57 -14.31
N LYS A 192 17.76 6.93 -15.42
CA LYS A 192 18.00 5.52 -15.73
C LYS A 192 19.16 4.84 -14.97
N MET A 193 19.09 3.52 -14.81
CA MET A 193 20.10 2.58 -15.34
C MET A 193 19.49 1.17 -15.51
N GLY A 194 19.72 0.53 -16.68
CA GLY A 194 19.56 -0.93 -16.86
C GLY A 194 18.45 -1.49 -17.78
N THR A 195 18.42 -1.06 -19.06
CA THR A 195 17.95 -1.78 -20.28
C THR A 195 16.58 -2.51 -20.39
N ARG A 196 15.73 -1.92 -21.29
CA ARG A 196 14.72 -2.48 -22.25
C ARG A 196 13.45 -3.13 -21.65
N THR A 197 12.21 -2.75 -21.97
CA THR A 197 11.60 -2.18 -23.20
C THR A 197 10.39 -1.30 -22.82
N LEU A 198 10.13 -0.25 -23.61
CA LEU A 198 9.08 0.76 -23.41
C LEU A 198 7.66 0.26 -23.78
N SER A 199 6.65 0.72 -23.05
CA SER A 199 5.39 1.16 -23.65
C SER A 199 4.84 2.36 -22.88
N GLU A 200 4.50 3.42 -23.60
CA GLU A 200 4.02 4.72 -23.15
C GLU A 200 2.66 4.64 -22.46
N ASN A 201 2.50 5.36 -21.35
CA ASN A 201 1.42 6.32 -21.07
C ASN A 201 1.58 6.87 -19.65
N CYS A 202 1.78 8.19 -19.57
CA CYS A 202 1.79 8.97 -18.33
C CYS A 202 0.37 9.40 -17.95
N PHE A 203 0.21 9.70 -16.65
CA PHE A 203 -0.92 10.33 -15.97
C PHE A 203 -2.12 9.46 -15.58
N GLU A 204 -2.19 9.11 -14.29
CA GLU A 204 -3.37 9.38 -13.45
C GLU A 204 -3.02 9.35 -11.95
N ARG A 205 -3.77 10.13 -11.19
CA ARG A 205 -3.54 10.63 -9.83
C ARG A 205 -3.77 9.58 -8.73
N GLY A 206 -3.17 9.80 -7.56
CA GLY A 206 -3.76 9.39 -6.27
C GLY A 206 -2.83 8.63 -5.32
N LEU A 207 -2.66 9.22 -4.12
CA LEU A 207 -2.15 8.64 -2.86
C LEU A 207 -0.74 8.02 -2.90
N GLY A 208 0.10 8.47 -1.97
CA GLY A 208 1.31 7.76 -1.57
C GLY A 208 0.96 6.40 -0.96
N LYS A 209 0.81 5.39 -1.81
CA LYS A 209 0.62 3.99 -1.44
C LYS A 209 1.99 3.37 -1.21
N PHE A 210 2.23 2.72 -0.08
CA PHE A 210 3.48 1.98 0.11
C PHE A 210 3.46 0.70 -0.75
N THR A 211 4.51 0.44 -1.53
CA THR A 211 4.63 -0.78 -2.36
C THR A 211 6.05 -1.37 -2.28
N GLY A 212 6.27 -2.29 -1.35
CA GLY A 212 7.55 -3.01 -1.21
C GLY A 212 7.50 -4.43 -1.79
N ARG A 213 8.65 -4.94 -2.26
CA ARG A 213 8.89 -6.38 -2.44
C ARG A 213 9.56 -6.89 -1.16
N ALA A 214 9.03 -7.95 -0.56
CA ALA A 214 9.76 -8.68 0.46
C ALA A 214 10.90 -9.46 -0.21
N SER A 215 12.12 -9.27 0.26
CA SER A 215 13.23 -10.19 -0.04
C SER A 215 13.24 -11.31 1.00
N GLU A 216 13.73 -12.50 0.60
CA GLU A 216 13.67 -13.72 1.39
C GLU A 216 14.23 -13.52 2.82
N ALA A 217 13.39 -13.76 3.82
CA ALA A 217 13.82 -13.81 5.21
C ALA A 217 14.69 -15.05 5.43
N SER A 218 16.00 -14.84 5.57
CA SER A 218 16.91 -15.86 6.08
C SER A 218 16.60 -16.14 7.56
N GLY A 219 16.53 -17.42 7.90
CA GLY A 219 16.08 -17.91 9.19
C GLY A 219 16.96 -17.46 10.35
N TRP A 220 16.31 -17.13 11.47
CA TRP A 220 16.91 -17.06 12.79
C TRP A 220 16.17 -18.02 13.71
N MET A 221 16.88 -19.06 14.17
CA MET A 221 16.46 -19.95 15.25
C MET A 221 16.90 -19.37 16.60
N PRO A 222 16.13 -19.61 17.68
CA PRO A 222 16.30 -18.92 18.95
C PRO A 222 17.40 -19.55 19.83
N ALA A 223 17.98 -18.72 20.69
CA ALA A 223 18.44 -19.11 22.02
C ALA A 223 17.51 -18.48 23.06
#